data_AF-A0A127SEB6-F1
#
_entry.id   AF-A0A127SEB6-F1
#
_cell.length_a   1.000
_cell.length_b   1.000
_cell.length_c   1.000
_cell.angle_alpha   90.00
_cell.angle_beta   90.00
_cell.angle_gamma   90.00
#
_symmetry.space_group_name_H-M   'P 1'
#
loop_
_entity.id
_entity.type
_entity.pdbx_description
1 polymer ?
#
loop_
_entity_poly.entity_id
_entity_poly.type
_entity_poly.pdbx_seq_one_letter_code
_entity_poly.pdbx_strand_id
1 'polypeptide(L)'
;STSRETRPGASRITTMSKPIAFSHPDIAPEFPEFFRAYLECALWSSTISDSDDIRDSDPFDRHFSIADFTPAALLRLQVVALAFFQRSAVWIAGEPEPGCECSRWSKAGHDFWLTQNGHGAGFWDGDWPVYGDTLTKLSEAAGELSLYVVPAAGDEPEQVGVE
;
A
#
# COMPACT_ATOMS: atom_id res chain seq x y z
N SER A 1 17.76 60.61 4.82
CA SER A 1 17.40 59.69 3.73
C SER A 1 18.13 58.39 3.94
N THR A 2 17.43 57.39 4.46
CA THR A 2 17.99 56.11 4.91
C THR A 2 18.06 55.10 3.76
N SER A 3 19.24 54.51 3.60
CA SER A 3 19.56 53.41 2.69
C SER A 3 18.61 52.22 2.84
N ARG A 4 18.22 51.61 1.70
CA ARG A 4 17.48 50.35 1.68
C ARG A 4 18.37 49.28 1.05
N GLU A 5 18.81 48.37 1.90
CA GLU A 5 19.62 47.19 1.60
C GLU A 5 18.74 46.11 0.96
N THR A 6 19.16 45.56 -0.17
CA THR A 6 18.44 44.49 -0.89
C THR A 6 18.90 43.12 -0.38
N ARG A 7 17.97 42.29 0.09
CA ARG A 7 18.21 40.86 0.42
C ARG A 7 18.00 39.99 -0.83
N PRO A 8 18.84 38.96 -1.09
CA PRO A 8 18.54 37.95 -2.09
C PRO A 8 17.68 36.84 -1.48
N GLY A 9 16.45 36.68 -1.99
CA GLY A 9 15.49 35.69 -1.51
C GLY A 9 15.48 34.42 -2.38
N ALA A 10 15.92 33.32 -1.74
CA ALA A 10 15.55 31.92 -1.93
C ALA A 10 15.40 31.37 -3.37
N SER A 11 16.37 30.55 -3.77
CA SER A 11 16.24 29.59 -4.87
C SER A 11 15.07 28.65 -4.63
N ARG A 12 14.14 28.61 -5.60
CA ARG A 12 13.04 27.65 -5.68
C ARG A 12 13.60 26.23 -5.76
N ILE A 13 13.33 25.42 -4.74
CA ILE A 13 13.51 23.97 -4.82
C ILE A 13 12.32 23.45 -5.62
N THR A 14 12.53 23.22 -6.92
CA THR A 14 11.59 22.47 -7.75
C THR A 14 11.75 20.99 -7.39
N THR A 15 10.87 20.46 -6.55
CA THR A 15 10.70 19.02 -6.36
C THR A 15 10.13 18.44 -7.66
N MET A 16 11.01 17.90 -8.50
CA MET A 16 10.57 17.02 -9.59
C MET A 16 10.11 15.71 -8.97
N SER A 17 8.79 15.52 -8.92
CA SER A 17 8.17 14.22 -8.65
C SER A 17 8.55 13.29 -9.79
N LYS A 18 9.56 12.45 -9.55
CA LYS A 18 10.03 11.43 -10.49
C LYS A 18 9.13 10.21 -10.29
N PRO A 19 8.52 9.64 -11.35
CA PRO A 19 7.79 8.39 -11.20
C PRO A 19 8.76 7.33 -10.68
N ILE A 20 8.34 6.59 -9.65
CA ILE A 20 9.09 5.44 -9.15
C ILE A 20 9.11 4.41 -10.28
N ALA A 21 10.20 4.38 -11.04
CA ALA A 21 10.39 3.43 -12.13
C ALA A 21 10.75 2.06 -11.51
N PHE A 22 9.77 1.16 -11.42
CA PHE A 22 9.95 -0.22 -10.98
C PHE A 22 10.58 -1.09 -12.08
N SER A 23 11.82 -0.79 -12.45
CA SER A 23 12.61 -1.64 -13.35
C SER A 23 13.94 -1.99 -12.71
N HIS A 24 13.90 -2.70 -11.56
CA HIS A 24 15.08 -3.43 -11.08
C HIS A 24 15.02 -4.83 -11.69
N PRO A 25 16.07 -5.29 -12.39
CA PRO A 25 16.05 -6.54 -13.15
C PRO A 25 15.84 -7.79 -12.29
N ASP A 26 15.95 -7.66 -10.97
CA ASP A 26 15.83 -8.77 -10.01
C ASP A 26 14.41 -8.90 -9.39
N ILE A 27 13.47 -8.02 -9.73
CA ILE A 27 12.08 -8.10 -9.25
C ILE A 27 11.22 -8.67 -10.38
N ALA A 28 10.48 -9.74 -10.07
CA ALA A 28 9.60 -10.40 -11.02
C ALA A 28 8.55 -9.42 -11.60
N PRO A 29 8.21 -9.50 -12.90
CA PRO A 29 7.33 -8.55 -13.57
C PRO A 29 5.89 -8.51 -13.02
N GLU A 30 5.50 -9.50 -12.22
CA GLU A 30 4.19 -9.62 -11.58
C GLU A 30 4.10 -8.82 -10.26
N PHE A 31 5.25 -8.46 -9.66
CA PHE A 31 5.27 -7.74 -8.39
C PHE A 31 4.57 -6.37 -8.42
N PRO A 32 4.70 -5.53 -9.48
CA PRO A 32 3.97 -4.26 -9.54
C PRO A 32 2.45 -4.42 -9.49
N GLU A 33 1.91 -5.46 -10.14
CA GLU A 33 0.47 -5.74 -10.11
C GLU A 33 0.03 -6.21 -8.71
N PHE A 34 0.79 -7.14 -8.12
CA PHE A 34 0.59 -7.61 -6.75
C PHE A 34 0.59 -6.43 -5.76
N PHE A 35 1.62 -5.58 -5.83
CA PHE A 35 1.80 -4.49 -4.88
C PHE A 35 0.73 -3.41 -5.03
N ARG A 36 0.29 -3.12 -6.27
CA ARG A 36 -0.83 -2.20 -6.49
C ARG A 36 -2.10 -2.71 -5.81
N ALA A 37 -2.46 -3.97 -6.01
CA ALA A 37 -3.66 -4.56 -5.40
C ALA A 37 -3.58 -4.62 -3.87
N TYR A 38 -2.39 -4.87 -3.32
CA TYR A 38 -2.12 -4.78 -1.88
C TYR A 38 -2.41 -3.39 -1.31
N LEU A 39 -1.91 -2.32 -1.96
CA LEU A 39 -2.17 -0.93 -1.54
C LEU A 39 -3.64 -0.53 -1.69
N GLU A 40 -4.29 -0.94 -2.78
CA GLU A 40 -5.71 -0.65 -3.01
C GLU A 40 -6.60 -1.34 -1.98
N CYS A 41 -6.31 -2.61 -1.67
CA CYS A 41 -7.01 -3.33 -0.61
C CYS A 41 -6.79 -2.69 0.76
N ALA A 42 -5.57 -2.20 1.04
CA ALA A 42 -5.27 -1.51 2.29
C ALA A 42 -6.16 -0.28 2.49
N LEU A 43 -6.31 0.54 1.46
CA LEU A 43 -7.20 1.71 1.49
C LEU A 43 -8.68 1.32 1.57
N TRP A 44 -9.09 0.27 0.85
CA TRP A 44 -10.49 -0.16 0.80
C TRP A 44 -10.98 -0.79 2.12
N SER A 45 -10.13 -1.55 2.80
CA SER A 45 -10.50 -2.33 3.99
C SER A 45 -10.19 -1.65 5.32
N SER A 46 -9.28 -0.67 5.33
CA SER A 46 -8.98 0.12 6.54
C SER A 46 -9.94 1.29 6.68
N THR A 47 -10.32 1.61 7.91
CA THR A 47 -11.21 2.73 8.24
C THR A 47 -10.48 3.84 8.95
N ILE A 48 -10.86 5.09 8.67
CA ILE A 48 -10.41 6.26 9.41
C ILE A 48 -11.03 6.20 10.81
N SER A 49 -10.20 6.28 11.85
CA SER A 49 -10.64 6.30 13.24
C SER A 49 -10.08 7.55 13.91
N ASP A 50 -10.78 8.67 13.72
CA ASP A 50 -10.52 9.93 14.42
C ASP A 50 -11.81 10.42 15.07
N SER A 51 -11.81 10.53 16.40
CA SER A 51 -13.01 10.78 17.19
C SER A 51 -13.65 12.16 16.96
N ASP A 52 -12.92 13.10 16.35
CA ASP A 52 -13.39 14.45 16.07
C ASP A 52 -13.67 14.70 14.57
N ASP A 53 -13.54 13.68 13.71
CA ASP A 53 -13.71 13.79 12.26
C ASP A 53 -15.09 13.27 11.79
N ILE A 54 -15.67 13.93 10.78
CA ILE A 54 -16.90 13.47 10.11
C ILE A 54 -16.68 12.17 9.32
N ARG A 55 -15.43 11.82 9.03
CA ARG A 55 -14.99 10.61 8.33
C ARG A 55 -14.81 9.41 9.26
N ASP A 56 -15.19 9.50 10.53
CA ASP A 56 -15.06 8.36 11.44
C ASP A 56 -15.74 7.11 10.86
N SER A 57 -15.01 6.00 10.86
CA SER A 57 -15.38 4.73 10.23
C SER A 57 -15.52 4.73 8.70
N ASP A 58 -15.26 5.82 7.98
CA ASP A 58 -15.18 5.78 6.51
C ASP A 58 -13.94 4.98 6.07
N PRO A 59 -14.08 4.11 5.05
CA PRO A 59 -12.93 3.53 4.38
C PRO A 59 -11.97 4.59 3.82
N PHE A 60 -10.67 4.33 3.85
CA PHE A 60 -9.66 5.26 3.34
C PHE A 60 -9.82 5.54 1.84
N ASP A 61 -10.24 4.55 1.05
CA ASP A 61 -10.39 4.67 -0.42
C ASP A 61 -11.45 5.70 -0.88
N ARG A 62 -12.31 6.18 0.03
CA ARG A 62 -13.26 7.28 -0.24
C ARG A 62 -12.58 8.64 -0.30
N HIS A 63 -11.44 8.78 0.37
CA HIS A 63 -10.77 10.07 0.59
C HIS A 63 -9.34 10.10 0.05
N PHE A 64 -8.72 8.92 -0.09
CA PHE A 64 -7.32 8.76 -0.45
C PHE A 64 -7.14 7.75 -1.57
N SER A 65 -6.06 7.93 -2.31
CA SER A 65 -5.59 7.05 -3.37
C SER A 65 -4.18 6.55 -3.04
N ILE A 66 -3.68 5.60 -3.83
CA ILE A 66 -2.30 5.10 -3.70
C ILE A 66 -1.24 6.21 -3.83
N ALA A 67 -1.57 7.37 -4.41
CA ALA A 67 -0.66 8.50 -4.55
C ALA A 67 -0.49 9.31 -3.25
N ASP A 68 -1.40 9.12 -2.29
CA ASP A 68 -1.44 9.91 -1.06
C ASP A 68 -0.64 9.28 0.09
N PHE A 69 -0.06 8.09 -0.11
CA PHE A 69 0.85 7.50 0.86
C PHE A 69 2.13 8.33 0.98
N THR A 70 2.59 8.50 2.23
CA THR A 70 3.92 9.09 2.47
C THR A 70 5.03 8.21 1.88
N PRO A 71 6.19 8.78 1.51
CA PRO A 71 7.34 7.99 1.05
C PRO A 71 7.80 6.93 2.07
N ALA A 72 7.71 7.23 3.37
CA ALA A 72 8.06 6.30 4.43
C ALA A 72 7.06 5.13 4.51
N ALA A 73 5.76 5.41 4.37
CA ALA A 73 4.73 4.40 4.32
C ALA A 73 4.89 3.48 3.11
N LEU A 74 5.06 4.05 1.91
CA LEU A 74 5.30 3.26 0.69
C LEU A 74 6.51 2.34 0.83
N LEU A 75 7.62 2.83 1.38
CA LEU A 75 8.81 2.01 1.59
C LEU A 75 8.54 0.86 2.56
N ARG A 76 7.84 1.11 3.67
CA ARG A 76 7.51 0.07 4.66
C ARG A 76 6.59 -0.99 4.06
N LEU A 77 5.50 -0.58 3.42
CA LEU A 77 4.54 -1.46 2.75
C LEU A 77 5.25 -2.28 1.66
N GLN A 78 6.11 -1.66 0.86
CA GLN A 78 6.86 -2.33 -0.18
C GLN A 78 7.81 -3.40 0.37
N VAL A 79 8.54 -3.11 1.46
CA VAL A 79 9.45 -4.08 2.09
C VAL A 79 8.67 -5.31 2.56
N VAL A 80 7.53 -5.11 3.20
CA VAL A 80 6.67 -6.19 3.69
C VAL A 80 6.10 -7.01 2.53
N ALA A 81 5.51 -6.33 1.54
CA ALA A 81 4.92 -6.94 0.35
C ALA A 81 5.97 -7.72 -0.45
N LEU A 82 7.16 -7.16 -0.67
CA LEU A 82 8.24 -7.82 -1.40
C LEU A 82 8.75 -9.05 -0.65
N ALA A 83 8.90 -8.96 0.68
CA ALA A 83 9.33 -10.09 1.49
C ALA A 83 8.32 -11.24 1.45
N PHE A 84 7.01 -10.95 1.50
CA PHE A 84 5.98 -11.97 1.29
C PHE A 84 6.07 -12.55 -0.12
N PHE A 85 6.05 -11.69 -1.15
CA PHE A 85 6.05 -12.09 -2.55
C PHE A 85 7.23 -13.01 -2.90
N GLN A 86 8.44 -12.67 -2.47
CA GLN A 86 9.63 -13.49 -2.71
C GLN A 86 9.54 -14.88 -2.09
N ARG A 87 8.86 -15.01 -0.94
CA ARG A 87 8.63 -16.32 -0.30
C ARG A 87 7.47 -17.05 -0.95
N SER A 88 6.42 -16.35 -1.38
CA SER A 88 5.15 -16.96 -1.76
C SER A 88 4.94 -17.19 -3.26
N ALA A 89 5.72 -16.53 -4.12
CA ALA A 89 5.50 -16.49 -5.57
C ALA A 89 5.38 -17.87 -6.22
N VAL A 90 6.15 -18.87 -5.77
CA VAL A 90 6.09 -20.23 -6.30
C VAL A 90 4.72 -20.89 -6.07
N TRP A 91 4.09 -20.62 -4.92
CA TRP A 91 2.77 -21.16 -4.59
C TRP A 91 1.66 -20.39 -5.31
N ILE A 92 1.77 -19.05 -5.39
CA ILE A 92 0.82 -18.22 -6.17
C ILE A 92 0.82 -18.63 -7.65
N ALA A 93 2.01 -18.86 -8.24
CA ALA A 93 2.13 -19.32 -9.61
C ALA A 93 1.56 -20.74 -9.83
N GLY A 94 1.51 -21.57 -8.79
CA GLY A 94 1.00 -22.93 -8.83
C GLY A 94 -0.54 -23.06 -8.75
N GLU A 95 -1.25 -21.96 -8.52
CA GLU A 95 -2.72 -21.93 -8.43
C GLU A 95 -3.39 -21.90 -9.82
N PRO A 96 -4.71 -22.07 -9.95
CA PRO A 96 -5.40 -21.71 -11.17
C PRO A 96 -5.52 -20.18 -11.31
N GLU A 97 -5.78 -19.68 -12.51
CA GLU A 97 -6.25 -18.30 -12.63
C GLU A 97 -7.62 -18.18 -11.96
N PRO A 98 -7.91 -17.07 -11.30
CA PRO A 98 -9.25 -16.85 -10.76
C PRO A 98 -10.25 -16.68 -11.91
N GLY A 99 -11.51 -17.07 -11.68
CA GLY A 99 -12.59 -16.89 -12.65
C GLY A 99 -13.13 -15.46 -12.77
N CYS A 100 -12.42 -14.48 -12.19
CA CYS A 100 -12.74 -13.04 -12.23
C CYS A 100 -11.98 -12.35 -13.39
N GLU A 101 -12.24 -11.06 -13.58
CA GLU A 101 -11.44 -10.21 -14.48
C GLU A 101 -10.06 -9.85 -13.91
N CYS A 102 -9.79 -10.21 -12.65
CA CYS A 102 -8.52 -9.99 -11.98
C CYS A 102 -7.50 -11.10 -12.28
N SER A 103 -6.20 -10.78 -12.34
CA SER A 103 -5.16 -11.82 -12.39
C SER A 103 -4.99 -12.48 -11.02
N ARG A 104 -4.42 -13.69 -10.98
CA ARG A 104 -3.97 -14.32 -9.73
C ARG A 104 -3.07 -13.42 -8.87
N TRP A 105 -2.24 -12.59 -9.50
CA TRP A 105 -1.23 -11.78 -8.80
C TRP A 105 -1.86 -10.58 -8.14
N SER A 106 -2.80 -9.93 -8.85
CA SER A 106 -3.66 -8.91 -8.27
C SER A 106 -4.47 -9.47 -7.10
N LYS A 107 -5.13 -10.63 -7.29
CA LYS A 107 -5.88 -11.29 -6.22
C LYS A 107 -4.99 -11.65 -5.02
N ALA A 108 -3.77 -12.15 -5.25
CA ALA A 108 -2.83 -12.45 -4.17
C ALA A 108 -2.44 -11.21 -3.37
N GLY A 109 -2.25 -10.06 -4.04
CA GLY A 109 -1.94 -8.80 -3.36
C GLY A 109 -3.07 -8.35 -2.45
N HIS A 110 -4.29 -8.41 -2.95
CA HIS A 110 -5.50 -8.12 -2.21
C HIS A 110 -5.66 -9.05 -0.98
N ASP A 111 -5.64 -10.36 -1.21
CA ASP A 111 -5.89 -11.35 -0.16
C ASP A 111 -4.74 -11.41 0.86
N PHE A 112 -3.52 -11.01 0.48
CA PHE A 112 -2.41 -10.84 1.42
C PHE A 112 -2.71 -9.76 2.46
N TRP A 113 -3.16 -8.56 2.05
CA TRP A 113 -3.51 -7.51 3.02
C TRP A 113 -4.61 -7.98 3.97
N LEU A 114 -5.68 -8.59 3.43
CA LEU A 114 -6.80 -9.07 4.24
C LEU A 114 -6.36 -10.12 5.27
N THR A 115 -5.58 -11.09 4.83
CA THR A 115 -5.11 -12.18 5.69
C THR A 115 -4.11 -11.69 6.73
N GLN A 116 -3.20 -10.78 6.34
CA GLN A 116 -2.20 -10.18 7.23
C GLN A 116 -2.85 -9.42 8.39
N ASN A 117 -3.99 -8.76 8.14
CA ASN A 117 -4.71 -7.93 9.12
C ASN A 117 -5.94 -8.62 9.71
N GLY A 118 -6.08 -9.93 9.55
CA GLY A 118 -7.16 -10.70 10.15
C GLY A 118 -8.56 -10.28 9.71
N HIS A 119 -8.70 -9.71 8.51
CA HIS A 119 -10.03 -9.47 7.94
C HIS A 119 -10.74 -10.81 7.69
N GLY A 120 -12.07 -10.82 7.75
CA GLY A 120 -12.90 -12.03 7.62
C GLY A 120 -12.92 -12.69 6.23
N ALA A 121 -11.91 -12.45 5.40
CA ALA A 121 -11.69 -12.99 4.06
C ALA A 121 -10.18 -13.03 3.76
N GLY A 122 -9.77 -13.65 2.65
CA GLY A 122 -8.36 -13.75 2.26
C GLY A 122 -7.99 -15.15 1.76
N PHE A 123 -6.73 -15.58 1.91
CA PHE A 123 -6.24 -16.84 1.31
C PHE A 123 -6.99 -18.10 1.76
N TRP A 124 -7.74 -18.05 2.87
CA TRP A 124 -8.47 -19.17 3.44
C TRP A 124 -9.95 -19.22 3.05
N ASP A 125 -10.46 -18.26 2.26
CA ASP A 125 -11.89 -18.13 1.94
C ASP A 125 -12.40 -19.07 0.82
N GLY A 126 -11.51 -19.88 0.25
CA GLY A 126 -11.83 -20.93 -0.72
C GLY A 126 -11.44 -20.61 -2.16
N ASP A 127 -10.97 -19.39 -2.44
CA ASP A 127 -10.53 -19.00 -3.78
C ASP A 127 -9.11 -19.51 -4.15
N TRP A 128 -8.40 -20.10 -3.18
CA TRP A 128 -7.02 -20.61 -3.30
C TRP A 128 -6.96 -22.13 -3.07
N PRO A 129 -7.43 -22.94 -4.03
CA PRO A 129 -7.75 -24.35 -3.82
C PRO A 129 -6.56 -25.27 -3.59
N VAL A 130 -5.33 -24.86 -3.93
CA VAL A 130 -4.15 -25.72 -3.83
C VAL A 130 -3.28 -25.34 -2.63
N TYR A 131 -3.04 -24.05 -2.42
CA TYR A 131 -2.04 -23.52 -1.51
C TYR A 131 -2.57 -22.45 -0.54
N GLY A 132 -3.88 -22.22 -0.46
CA GLY A 132 -4.50 -21.26 0.45
C GLY A 132 -3.95 -21.33 1.89
N ASP A 133 -3.93 -22.51 2.50
CA ASP A 133 -3.37 -22.71 3.86
C ASP A 133 -1.89 -22.30 4.00
N THR A 134 -1.10 -22.51 2.95
CA THR A 134 0.33 -22.14 2.95
C THR A 134 0.48 -20.63 2.85
N LEU A 135 -0.31 -20.00 1.97
CA LEU A 135 -0.32 -18.55 1.78
C LEU A 135 -0.84 -17.84 3.04
N THR A 136 -1.85 -18.39 3.71
CA THR A 136 -2.38 -17.90 4.99
C THR A 136 -1.28 -17.84 6.05
N LYS A 137 -0.58 -18.96 6.29
CA LYS A 137 0.50 -19.01 7.29
C LYS A 137 1.64 -18.03 7.00
N LEU A 138 1.99 -17.84 5.73
CA LEU A 138 3.01 -16.87 5.33
C LEU A 138 2.54 -15.42 5.53
N SER A 139 1.24 -15.17 5.40
CA SER A 139 0.63 -13.86 5.58
C SER A 139 0.57 -13.47 7.05
N GLU A 140 0.11 -14.39 7.91
CA GLU A 140 0.08 -14.19 9.37
C GLU A 140 1.47 -13.90 9.95
N ALA A 141 2.51 -14.52 9.39
CA ALA A 141 3.90 -14.28 9.80
C ALA A 141 4.43 -12.88 9.43
N ALA A 142 3.76 -12.14 8.54
CA ALA A 142 4.15 -10.78 8.19
C ALA A 142 3.78 -9.75 9.27
N GLY A 143 2.82 -10.07 10.14
CA GLY A 143 2.32 -9.20 11.21
C GLY A 143 1.38 -8.10 10.71
N GLU A 144 0.47 -7.64 11.56
CA GLU A 144 -0.52 -6.61 11.22
C GLU A 144 0.14 -5.24 10.96
N LEU A 145 -0.53 -4.44 10.13
CA LEU A 145 -0.18 -3.06 9.82
C LEU A 145 -1.45 -2.21 9.84
N SER A 146 -1.38 -1.01 10.42
CA SER A 146 -2.53 -0.11 10.49
C SER A 146 -2.28 1.18 9.72
N LEU A 147 -3.25 1.59 8.90
CA LEU A 147 -3.21 2.88 8.23
C LEU A 147 -3.66 3.99 9.17
N TYR A 148 -3.05 5.16 9.04
CA TYR A 148 -3.46 6.36 9.76
C TYR A 148 -3.35 7.59 8.87
N VAL A 149 -4.16 8.61 9.17
CA VAL A 149 -4.09 9.89 8.49
C VAL A 149 -2.92 10.69 9.08
N VAL A 150 -2.00 11.10 8.22
CA VAL A 150 -0.94 12.05 8.55
C VAL A 150 -1.53 13.45 8.41
N PRO A 151 -1.57 14.25 9.49
CA PRO A 151 -2.11 15.59 9.44
C PRO A 151 -1.35 16.46 8.43
N ALA A 152 -2.10 17.29 7.71
CA ALA A 152 -1.53 18.31 6.84
C ALA A 152 -0.53 19.20 7.58
N ALA A 153 0.59 19.51 6.94
CA ALA A 153 1.60 20.44 7.46
C ALA A 153 1.63 21.70 6.58
N GLY A 154 1.01 22.78 7.06
CA GLY A 154 0.90 24.02 6.30
C GLY A 154 -0.10 23.90 5.15
N ASP A 155 0.35 24.16 3.92
CA ASP A 155 -0.49 24.13 2.70
C ASP A 155 -0.50 22.75 2.00
N GLU A 156 0.26 21.76 2.52
CA GLU A 156 0.31 20.41 1.95
C GLU A 156 -0.95 19.61 2.31
N PRO A 157 -1.47 18.76 1.39
CA PRO A 157 -2.62 17.91 1.68
C PRO A 157 -2.30 16.87 2.76
N GLU A 158 -3.35 16.34 3.40
CA GLU A 158 -3.25 15.16 4.25
C GLU A 158 -2.67 13.97 3.47
N GLN A 159 -1.98 13.08 4.17
CA GLN A 159 -1.32 11.91 3.58
C GLN A 159 -1.64 10.64 4.36
N VAL A 160 -1.30 9.49 3.81
CA VAL A 160 -1.52 8.19 4.44
C VAL A 160 -0.21 7.63 5.00
N GLY A 161 -0.22 7.35 6.30
CA GLY A 161 0.85 6.68 7.04
C GLY A 161 0.56 5.20 7.26
N VAL A 162 1.56 4.46 7.72
CA VAL A 162 1.38 3.08 8.21
C VAL A 162 2.24 2.82 9.46
N GLU A 163 1.65 2.18 10.46
CA GLU A 163 2.34 1.79 11.70
C GLU A 163 2.31 0.29 12.00
#